data_AF-A0A7S0Z4F1-F1
#
_entry.id   AF-A0A7S0Z4F1-F1
#
_cell.length_a   1.000
_cell.length_b   1.000
_cell.length_c   1.000
_cell.angle_alpha   90.00
_cell.angle_beta   90.00
_cell.angle_gamma   90.00
#
_symmetry.space_group_name_H-M   'P 1'
#
loop_
_entity.id
_entity.type
_entity.pdbx_description
1 polymer ?
#
loop_
_entity_poly.entity_id
_entity_poly.type
_entity_poly.pdbx_seq_one_letter_code
_entity_poly.pdbx_strand_id
1 'polypeptide(L)'
;GRDINLNVLRVEGYRHFANKLWNATKFAMTHLQGYSPGPLPPAASLSTHDRWLLHRLNGAIAEADSGMAEYEFAKATTAIYSLFLYDVCDVYLEVSKPIFDAKGTPAAAASQAVLHSVLERGFR
;
A
#
# COMPACT_ATOMS: atom_id res chain seq x y z
N GLY A 1 -9.04 -28.93 0.56
CA GLY A 1 -9.38 -27.63 -0.06
C GLY A 1 -10.89 -27.57 -0.28
N ARG A 2 -11.48 -26.37 -0.26
CA ARG A 2 -12.90 -26.17 -0.59
C ARG A 2 -13.08 -26.00 -2.09
N ASP A 3 -14.24 -26.38 -2.62
CA ASP A 3 -14.59 -26.14 -4.02
C ASP A 3 -14.62 -24.63 -4.32
N ILE A 4 -13.98 -24.24 -5.42
CA ILE A 4 -13.97 -22.86 -5.92
C ILE A 4 -14.99 -22.77 -7.05
N ASN A 5 -16.20 -22.32 -6.73
CA ASN A 5 -17.21 -22.03 -7.73
C ASN A 5 -16.89 -20.72 -8.46
N LEU A 6 -17.04 -20.72 -9.78
CA LEU A 6 -16.94 -19.50 -10.57
C LEU A 6 -18.05 -18.52 -10.15
N ASN A 7 -17.65 -17.34 -9.71
CA ASN A 7 -18.57 -16.26 -9.36
C ASN A 7 -18.18 -15.02 -10.18
N VAL A 8 -19.02 -14.65 -11.14
CA VAL A 8 -18.77 -13.53 -12.06
C VAL A 8 -18.63 -12.21 -11.31
N LEU A 9 -19.46 -11.96 -10.29
CA LEU A 9 -19.39 -10.74 -9.48
C LEU A 9 -18.06 -10.63 -8.73
N ARG A 10 -17.49 -11.77 -8.32
CA ARG A 10 -16.15 -11.80 -7.70
C ARG A 10 -15.07 -11.44 -8.71
N VAL A 11 -15.16 -11.93 -9.95
CA VAL A 11 -14.22 -11.57 -11.03
C VAL A 11 -14.28 -10.08 -11.34
N GLU A 12 -15.49 -9.50 -11.43
CA GLU A 12 -15.66 -8.07 -11.60
C GLU A 12 -15.05 -7.27 -10.45
N GLY A 13 -15.27 -7.70 -9.21
CA GLY A 13 -14.65 -7.09 -8.02
C GLY A 13 -13.11 -7.05 -8.10
N TYR A 14 -12.47 -8.13 -8.57
CA TYR A 14 -11.03 -8.15 -8.76
C TYR A 14 -10.55 -7.29 -9.92
N ARG A 15 -11.34 -7.14 -10.99
CA ARG A 15 -11.05 -6.19 -12.06
C ARG A 15 -11.07 -4.74 -11.54
N HIS A 16 -12.04 -4.40 -10.70
CA HIS A 16 -12.09 -3.09 -10.04
C HIS A 16 -10.89 -2.85 -9.12
N PHE A 17 -10.47 -3.88 -8.38
CA PHE A 17 -9.27 -3.82 -7.56
C PHE A 17 -8.00 -3.58 -8.39
N ALA A 18 -7.81 -4.30 -9.50
CA ALA A 18 -6.67 -4.09 -10.40
C ALA A 18 -6.63 -2.65 -10.94
N ASN A 19 -7.78 -2.08 -11.31
CA ASN A 19 -7.89 -0.68 -11.72
C ASN A 19 -7.50 0.29 -10.59
N LYS A 20 -7.83 -0.05 -9.33
CA LYS A 20 -7.48 0.76 -8.17
C LYS A 20 -5.97 0.73 -7.88
N LEU A 21 -5.34 -0.44 -7.98
CA LEU A 21 -3.88 -0.57 -7.94
C LEU A 21 -3.19 0.25 -9.04
N TRP A 22 -3.69 0.17 -10.26
CA TRP A 22 -3.17 0.97 -11.37
C TRP A 22 -3.23 2.48 -11.08
N ASN A 23 -4.38 2.97 -10.59
CA ASN A 23 -4.54 4.38 -10.25
C ASN A 23 -3.63 4.81 -9.08
N ALA A 24 -3.48 3.96 -8.05
CA ALA A 24 -2.58 4.20 -6.93
C ALA A 24 -1.11 4.30 -7.38
N THR A 25 -0.66 3.37 -8.23
CA THR A 25 0.70 3.40 -8.78
C THR A 25 0.91 4.61 -9.67
N LYS A 26 -0.06 4.97 -10.52
CA LYS A 26 0.01 6.19 -11.35
C LYS A 26 0.11 7.46 -10.50
N PHE A 27 -0.67 7.55 -9.43
CA PHE A 27 -0.58 8.64 -8.46
C PHE A 27 0.84 8.71 -7.86
N ALA A 28 1.34 7.59 -7.35
CA ALA A 28 2.67 7.52 -6.76
C ALA A 28 3.75 7.93 -7.77
N MET A 29 3.71 7.41 -9.00
CA MET A 29 4.66 7.79 -10.06
C MET A 29 4.66 9.28 -10.35
N THR A 30 3.49 9.94 -10.28
CA THR A 30 3.38 11.39 -10.51
C THR A 30 4.05 12.19 -9.39
N HIS A 31 3.91 11.74 -8.15
CA HIS A 31 4.47 12.42 -6.98
C HIS A 31 5.89 11.99 -6.63
N LEU A 32 6.39 10.87 -7.18
CA LEU A 32 7.75 10.37 -7.00
C LEU A 32 8.67 10.74 -8.16
N GLN A 33 8.26 11.63 -9.08
CA GLN A 33 9.15 12.12 -10.14
C GLN A 33 10.36 12.85 -9.53
N GLY A 34 11.56 12.41 -9.89
CA GLY A 34 12.81 12.95 -9.35
C GLY A 34 13.09 12.56 -7.89
N TYR A 35 12.26 11.71 -7.28
CA TYR A 35 12.55 11.12 -5.98
C TYR A 35 13.67 10.08 -6.13
N SER A 36 14.69 10.16 -5.28
CA SER A 36 15.74 9.16 -5.18
C SER A 36 15.42 8.23 -4.00
N PRO A 37 15.30 6.91 -4.21
CA PRO A 37 15.14 5.95 -3.13
C PRO A 37 16.26 6.05 -2.11
N GLY A 38 15.90 5.94 -0.84
CA GLY A 38 16.81 6.00 0.30
C GLY A 38 16.19 5.34 1.53
N PRO A 39 16.91 5.33 2.66
CA PRO A 39 16.37 4.81 3.91
C PRO A 39 15.13 5.60 4.34
N LEU A 40 14.19 4.92 5.00
CA LEU A 40 13.05 5.60 5.62
C LEU A 40 13.54 6.65 6.62
N PRO A 41 12.91 7.85 6.65
CA PRO A 41 13.24 8.86 7.65
C PRO A 41 13.02 8.36 9.09
N PRO A 42 13.71 8.94 10.09
CA PRO A 42 13.47 8.62 11.49
C PRO A 42 11.99 8.79 11.85
N ALA A 43 11.45 7.92 12.72
CA ALA A 43 10.03 7.95 13.10
C ALA A 43 9.56 9.32 13.64
N ALA A 44 10.45 10.11 14.26
CA ALA A 44 10.16 11.47 14.74
C ALA A 44 9.89 12.49 13.61
N SER A 45 10.37 12.22 12.41
CA SER A 45 10.14 13.05 11.21
C SER A 45 8.93 12.61 10.38
N LEU A 46 8.29 11.50 10.75
CA LEU A 46 7.13 10.96 10.07
C LEU A 46 5.85 11.50 10.68
N SER A 47 4.85 11.80 9.83
CA SER A 47 3.53 12.16 10.31
C SER A 47 2.86 10.96 11.03
N THR A 48 1.75 11.22 11.73
CA THR A 48 0.95 10.15 12.32
C THR A 48 0.43 9.18 11.24
N HIS A 49 0.04 9.69 10.07
CA HIS A 49 -0.47 8.88 8.97
C HIS A 49 0.63 8.02 8.33
N ASP A 50 1.84 8.55 8.19
CA ASP A 50 3.00 7.80 7.70
C ASP A 50 3.34 6.62 8.61
N ARG A 51 3.43 6.88 9.93
CA ARG A 51 3.70 5.84 10.93
C ARG A 51 2.59 4.80 10.97
N TRP A 52 1.34 5.24 10.87
CA TRP A 52 0.19 4.34 10.79
C TRP A 52 0.31 3.43 9.56
N LEU A 53 0.58 3.96 8.37
CA LEU A 53 0.69 3.13 7.16
C LEU A 53 1.84 2.11 7.28
N LEU A 54 3.00 2.52 7.81
CA LEU A 54 4.11 1.59 8.06
C LEU A 54 3.74 0.48 9.06
N HIS A 55 2.94 0.81 10.09
CA HIS A 55 2.41 -0.20 11.01
C HIS A 55 1.46 -1.17 10.30
N ARG A 56 0.55 -0.67 9.45
CA ARG A 56 -0.35 -1.51 8.64
C ARG A 56 0.41 -2.41 7.68
N LEU A 57 1.44 -1.88 7.02
CA LEU A 57 2.33 -2.66 6.15
C LEU A 57 2.99 -3.81 6.91
N ASN A 58 3.58 -3.54 8.07
CA ASN A 58 4.23 -4.59 8.87
C ASN A 58 3.24 -5.69 9.31
N GLY A 59 2.02 -5.31 9.67
CA GLY A 59 0.95 -6.27 9.97
C GLY A 59 0.61 -7.14 8.76
N ALA A 60 0.42 -6.53 7.59
CA ALA A 60 0.13 -7.24 6.35
C ALA A 60 1.26 -8.19 5.94
N ILE A 61 2.52 -7.78 6.10
CA ILE A 61 3.69 -8.64 5.85
C ILE A 61 3.66 -9.85 6.78
N ALA A 62 3.47 -9.65 8.08
CA ALA A 62 3.43 -10.76 9.04
C ALA A 62 2.30 -11.76 8.75
N GLU A 63 1.11 -11.26 8.40
CA GLU A 63 -0.03 -12.11 8.02
C GLU A 63 0.22 -12.86 6.70
N ALA A 64 0.82 -12.18 5.72
CA ALA A 64 1.17 -12.78 4.44
C ALA A 64 2.24 -13.86 4.59
N ASP A 65 3.31 -13.59 5.33
CA ASP A 65 4.40 -14.53 5.60
C ASP A 65 3.88 -15.78 6.33
N SER A 66 3.07 -15.60 7.37
CA SER A 66 2.45 -16.73 8.09
C SER A 66 1.50 -17.52 7.18
N GLY A 67 0.68 -16.85 6.36
CA GLY A 67 -0.19 -17.51 5.40
C GLY A 67 0.60 -18.31 4.36
N MET A 68 1.71 -17.78 3.87
CA MET A 68 2.60 -18.49 2.94
C MET A 68 3.29 -19.69 3.59
N ALA A 69 3.78 -19.54 4.83
CA ALA A 69 4.42 -20.63 5.57
C ALA A 69 3.47 -21.79 5.90
N GLU A 70 2.20 -21.48 6.17
CA GLU A 70 1.15 -22.45 6.51
C GLU A 70 0.41 -23.00 5.28
N TYR A 71 0.80 -22.59 4.05
CA TYR A 71 0.09 -22.88 2.80
C TYR A 71 -1.38 -22.38 2.78
N GLU A 72 -1.70 -21.40 3.62
CA GLU A 72 -2.97 -20.68 3.72
C GLU A 72 -2.98 -19.47 2.77
N PHE A 73 -2.94 -19.71 1.45
CA PHE A 73 -2.87 -18.65 0.43
C PHE A 73 -4.02 -17.63 0.49
N ALA A 74 -5.19 -18.05 0.99
CA ALA A 74 -6.31 -17.15 1.20
C ALA A 74 -5.98 -16.07 2.24
N LYS A 75 -5.31 -16.44 3.34
CA LYS A 75 -4.85 -15.51 4.37
C LYS A 75 -3.87 -14.50 3.79
N ALA A 76 -2.87 -14.98 3.04
CA ALA A 76 -1.86 -14.11 2.45
C ALA A 76 -2.45 -13.13 1.42
N THR A 77 -3.30 -13.61 0.53
CA THR A 77 -3.96 -12.75 -0.47
C THR A 77 -4.93 -11.76 0.16
N THR A 78 -5.66 -12.15 1.22
CA THR A 78 -6.54 -11.24 1.98
C THR A 78 -5.76 -10.13 2.70
N ALA A 79 -4.60 -10.43 3.29
CA ALA A 79 -3.76 -9.43 3.93
C ALA A 79 -3.28 -8.36 2.93
N ILE A 80 -2.74 -8.80 1.79
CA ILE A 80 -2.26 -7.90 0.73
C ILE A 80 -3.41 -7.08 0.13
N TYR A 81 -4.54 -7.74 -0.17
CA TYR A 81 -5.72 -7.07 -0.69
C TYR A 81 -6.22 -5.98 0.26
N SER A 82 -6.29 -6.26 1.56
CA SER A 82 -6.78 -5.32 2.57
C SER A 82 -5.84 -4.12 2.73
N LEU A 83 -4.52 -4.36 2.75
CA LEU A 83 -3.52 -3.30 2.79
C LEU A 83 -3.70 -2.34 1.62
N PHE A 84 -3.74 -2.85 0.39
CA PHE A 84 -3.82 -1.98 -0.78
C PHE A 84 -5.17 -1.30 -0.93
N LEU A 85 -6.27 -2.04 -0.75
CA LEU A 85 -7.60 -1.49 -0.97
C LEU A 85 -7.97 -0.48 0.10
N TYR A 86 -7.90 -0.87 1.37
CA TYR A 86 -8.45 -0.09 2.47
C TYR A 86 -7.41 0.84 3.08
N ASP A 87 -6.18 0.38 3.32
CA ASP A 87 -5.20 1.20 4.03
C ASP A 87 -4.51 2.20 3.08
N VAL A 88 -4.04 1.74 1.93
CA VAL A 88 -3.34 2.58 0.94
C VAL A 88 -4.34 3.45 0.18
N CYS A 89 -5.28 2.83 -0.55
CA CYS A 89 -6.09 3.56 -1.50
C CYS A 89 -7.22 4.38 -0.84
N ASP A 90 -7.98 3.81 0.09
CA ASP A 90 -9.12 4.50 0.70
C ASP A 90 -8.71 5.56 1.73
N VAL A 91 -7.58 5.35 2.42
CA VAL A 91 -7.17 6.22 3.54
C VAL A 91 -5.91 7.00 3.20
N TYR A 92 -4.77 6.32 3.04
CA TYR A 92 -3.48 7.02 3.01
C TYR A 92 -3.34 7.98 1.82
N LEU A 93 -3.72 7.53 0.61
CA LEU A 93 -3.63 8.39 -0.57
C LEU A 93 -4.55 9.61 -0.44
N GLU A 94 -5.76 9.44 0.09
CA GLU A 94 -6.70 10.54 0.30
C GLU A 94 -6.18 11.58 1.29
N VAL A 95 -5.62 11.14 2.42
CA VAL A 95 -5.04 12.03 3.44
C VAL A 95 -3.75 12.69 2.96
N SER A 96 -2.98 12.02 2.10
CA SER A 96 -1.67 12.51 1.66
C SER A 96 -1.74 13.49 0.48
N LYS A 97 -2.86 13.59 -0.23
CA LYS A 97 -3.07 14.57 -1.33
C LYS A 97 -2.60 15.99 -0.98
N PRO A 98 -3.09 16.66 0.08
CA PRO A 98 -2.65 18.02 0.41
C PRO A 98 -1.17 18.10 0.79
N ILE A 99 -0.59 17.04 1.35
CA ILE A 99 0.84 16.97 1.69
C ILE A 99 1.67 16.92 0.41
N PHE A 100 1.26 16.12 -0.57
CA PHE A 100 1.94 16.00 -1.85
C PHE A 100 1.78 17.22 -2.76
N ASP A 101 0.67 17.96 -2.63
CA ASP A 101 0.46 19.23 -3.32
C ASP A 101 1.37 20.34 -2.78
N ALA A 102 1.73 20.29 -1.50
CA ALA A 102 2.72 21.15 -0.87
C ALA A 102 4.17 20.70 -1.18
N LYS A 103 4.52 20.70 -2.47
CA LYS A 103 5.81 20.22 -3.00
C LYS A 103 7.01 20.90 -2.33
N GLY A 104 8.09 20.13 -2.12
CA GLY A 104 9.36 20.62 -1.59
C GLY A 104 9.41 20.77 -0.06
N THR A 105 8.34 20.40 0.65
CA THR A 105 8.34 20.40 2.12
C THR A 105 9.00 19.12 2.68
N PRO A 106 9.59 19.17 3.89
CA PRO A 106 10.08 17.97 4.56
C PRO A 106 9.00 16.90 4.76
N ALA A 107 7.75 17.32 4.99
CA ALA A 107 6.61 16.42 5.12
C ALA A 107 6.32 15.69 3.80
N ALA A 108 6.32 16.39 2.66
CA ALA A 108 6.16 15.77 1.35
C ALA A 108 7.27 14.74 1.07
N ALA A 109 8.52 15.08 1.36
CA ALA A 109 9.65 14.17 1.20
C ALA A 109 9.53 12.91 2.09
N ALA A 110 9.06 13.07 3.33
CA ALA A 110 8.83 11.96 4.24
C ALA A 110 7.71 11.02 3.74
N SER A 111 6.57 11.58 3.33
CA SER A 111 5.45 10.79 2.78
C SER A 111 5.80 10.15 1.42
N GLN A 112 6.65 10.78 0.61
CA GLN A 112 7.19 10.16 -0.60
C GLN A 112 8.01 8.90 -0.28
N ALA A 113 8.90 8.98 0.73
CA ALA A 113 9.70 7.84 1.15
C ALA A 113 8.85 6.69 1.70
N VAL A 114 7.81 7.03 2.47
CA VAL A 114 6.86 6.05 3.02
C VAL A 114 6.05 5.39 1.90
N LEU A 115 5.47 6.18 0.99
CA LEU A 115 4.71 5.68 -0.15
C LEU A 115 5.59 4.77 -1.03
N HIS A 116 6.81 5.20 -1.35
CA HIS A 116 7.77 4.38 -2.10
C HIS A 116 8.04 3.05 -1.38
N SER A 117 8.39 3.09 -0.09
CA SER A 117 8.70 1.88 0.68
C SER A 117 7.51 0.92 0.77
N VAL A 118 6.27 1.43 0.87
CA VAL A 118 5.07 0.60 0.94
C VAL A 118 4.79 -0.07 -0.40
N LEU A 119 4.92 0.67 -1.51
CA LEU A 119 4.73 0.11 -2.85
C LEU A 119 5.83 -0.90 -3.20
N GLU A 120 7.09 -0.59 -2.88
CA GLU A 120 8.21 -1.51 -3.14
C GLU A 120 8.04 -2.82 -2.37
N ARG A 121 7.70 -2.76 -1.07
CA ARG A 121 7.52 -3.94 -0.24
C ARG A 121 6.22 -4.68 -0.54
N GLY A 122 5.16 -3.98 -0.93
CA GLY A 122 3.87 -4.58 -1.24
C GLY A 122 3.81 -5.25 -2.61
N PHE A 123 4.69 -4.89 -3.55
CA PHE A 123 4.79 -5.51 -4.88
C PHE A 123 5.87 -6.58 -5.02
N ARG A 124 6.72 -6.77 -4.00
CA ARG A 124 7.69 -7.86 -3.93
C ARG A 124 7.06 -9.08 -3.25
#